data_AF-A0A0E3NUL1-F1
#
_entry.id   AF-A0A0E3NUL1-F1
#
_cell.length_a   1.000
_cell.length_b   1.000
_cell.length_c   1.000
_cell.angle_alpha   90.00
_cell.angle_beta   90.00
_cell.angle_gamma   90.00
#
_symmetry.space_group_name_H-M   'P 1'
#
loop_
_entity.id
_entity.type
_entity.pdbx_description
1 polymer ?
#
loop_
_entity_poly.entity_id
_entity_poly.type
_entity_poly.pdbx_seq_one_letter_code
_entity_poly.pdbx_strand_id
1 'polypeptide(L)' 'MKIVKCGDLGFRCNFIATGTNAEQVKKEMFKHIEKEHKDLLEEMSEDDINHIKYRISTLLARGCGCGAL' A
#
# COMPACT_ATOMS: atom_id res chain seq x y z
N MET A 1 1.06 -8.55 -14.01
CA MET A 1 0.82 -8.96 -12.61
C MET A 1 1.31 -7.85 -11.70
N LYS A 2 0.50 -7.43 -10.73
CA LYS A 2 0.82 -6.36 -9.78
C LYS A 2 1.01 -6.97 -8.40
N ILE A 3 2.01 -6.48 -7.67
CA ILE A 3 2.38 -6.98 -6.35
C ILE A 3 2.77 -5.81 -5.46
N VAL A 4 2.27 -5.79 -4.24
CA VAL A 4 2.65 -4.83 -3.20
C VAL A 4 2.84 -5.59 -1.90
N LYS A 5 3.94 -5.31 -1.20
CA LYS A 5 4.22 -5.89 0.11
C LYS A 5 3.90 -4.84 1.16
N CYS A 6 3.22 -5.23 2.24
CA CYS A 6 2.92 -4.35 3.35
C CYS A 6 4.22 -3.80 3.98
N GLY A 7 5.25 -4.64 4.05
CA GLY A 7 6.61 -4.26 4.44
C GLY A 7 7.24 -3.14 3.62
N ASP A 8 6.90 -3.01 2.33
CA ASP A 8 7.43 -1.95 1.45
C ASP A 8 6.88 -0.57 1.83
N LEU A 9 5.74 -0.55 2.53
CA LEU A 9 5.09 0.67 3.00
C LEU A 9 5.66 1.16 4.35
N GLY A 10 6.49 0.34 5.00
CA GLY A 10 7.09 0.64 6.31
C GLY A 10 6.45 -0.08 7.49
N PHE A 11 5.44 -0.92 7.27
CA PHE A 11 4.86 -1.76 8.32
C PHE A 11 5.74 -2.98 8.59
N ARG A 12 5.83 -3.43 9.84
CA ARG A 12 6.50 -4.69 10.19
C ARG A 12 5.60 -5.90 9.88
N CYS A 13 5.19 -6.02 8.62
CA CYS A 13 4.25 -7.04 8.17
C CYS A 13 4.71 -7.74 6.89
N ASN A 14 4.58 -9.07 6.88
CA ASN A 14 4.95 -9.93 5.76
C ASN A 14 3.80 -10.15 4.76
N PHE A 15 2.69 -9.42 4.90
CA PHE A 15 1.56 -9.54 3.99
C PHE A 15 1.91 -9.05 2.58
N ILE A 16 1.47 -9.80 1.58
CA ILE A 16 1.71 -9.52 0.17
C ILE A 16 0.37 -9.52 -0.54
N ALA A 17 -0.01 -8.38 -1.11
CA ALA A 17 -1.18 -8.29 -1.97
C ALA A 17 -0.73 -8.48 -3.42
N THR A 18 -1.35 -9.43 -4.12
CA THR A 18 -1.07 -9.75 -5.53
C THR A 18 -2.36 -9.79 -6.34
N GLY A 19 -2.31 -9.33 -7.58
CA GLY A 19 -3.47 -9.35 -8.45
C GLY A 19 -3.17 -8.90 -9.87
N THR A 20 -4.17 -9.00 -10.74
CA THR A 20 -4.09 -8.53 -12.13
C THR A 20 -4.42 -7.04 -12.24
N ASN A 21 -5.34 -6.54 -11.41
CA ASN A 21 -5.74 -5.14 -11.37
C ASN A 21 -5.10 -4.39 -10.17
N ALA A 22 -4.51 -3.22 -10.43
CA ALA A 22 -3.95 -2.35 -9.41
C ALA A 22 -5.00 -1.91 -8.37
N GLU A 23 -6.22 -1.58 -8.77
CA GLU A 23 -7.28 -1.19 -7.84
C GLU A 23 -7.64 -2.33 -6.87
N GLN A 24 -7.69 -3.56 -7.38
CA GLN A 24 -7.96 -4.73 -6.55
C GLN A 24 -6.84 -4.95 -5.53
N VAL A 25 -5.58 -4.89 -5.97
CA VAL A 25 -4.41 -5.03 -5.07
C VAL A 25 -4.39 -3.91 -4.03
N LYS A 26 -4.71 -2.67 -4.44
CA LYS A 26 -4.79 -1.52 -3.53
C LYS A 26 -5.88 -1.73 -2.47
N LYS A 27 -7.07 -2.18 -2.87
CA LYS A 27 -8.19 -2.42 -1.95
C LYS A 27 -7.89 -3.54 -0.96
N GLU A 28 -7.28 -4.63 -1.42
CA GLU A 28 -6.84 -5.73 -0.55
C GLU A 28 -5.76 -5.29 0.44
N MET A 29 -4.77 -4.54 -0.03
CA MET A 29 -3.74 -3.98 0.85
C MET A 29 -4.34 -3.03 1.89
N PHE A 30 -5.26 -2.15 1.48
CA PHE A 30 -5.92 -1.23 2.42
C PHE A 30 -6.72 -1.97 3.48
N LYS A 31 -7.53 -2.94 3.06
CA LYS A 31 -8.35 -3.75 3.96
C LYS A 31 -7.50 -4.54 4.96
N HIS A 32 -6.30 -4.98 4.54
CA HIS A 32 -5.34 -5.61 5.43
C HIS A 32 -4.80 -4.62 6.47
N ILE A 33 -4.36 -3.43 6.05
CA ILE A 33 -3.87 -2.40 6.98
C ILE A 33 -4.98 -1.97 7.95
N GLU A 34 -6.22 -1.77 7.48
CA GLU A 34 -7.38 -1.42 8.32
C GLU A 34 -7.76 -2.50 9.35
N LYS A 35 -7.35 -3.74 9.15
CA LYS A 35 -7.64 -4.85 10.09
C LYS A 35 -6.47 -5.17 11.00
N GLU A 36 -5.29 -5.33 10.42
CA GLU A 36 -4.08 -5.81 11.12
C GLU A 36 -3.22 -4.66 11.66
N HIS A 37 -3.35 -3.47 11.06
CA HIS A 37 -2.64 -2.26 11.44
C HIS A 37 -3.62 -1.13 11.80
N LYS A 38 -4.83 -1.48 12.22
CA LYS A 38 -5.87 -0.52 12.63
C LYS A 38 -5.36 0.42 13.72
N ASP A 39 -4.67 -0.13 14.70
CA ASP A 39 -4.08 0.59 15.83
C ASP A 39 -3.12 1.69 15.34
N LEU A 40 -2.23 1.35 14.41
CA LEU A 40 -1.30 2.29 13.76
C LEU A 40 -2.03 3.30 12.86
N LEU A 41 -3.10 2.88 12.19
CA LEU A 41 -3.93 3.78 11.36
C LEU A 41 -4.71 4.78 12.21
N GLU A 42 -5.15 4.40 13.40
CA GLU A 42 -5.87 5.29 14.33
C GLU A 42 -4.93 6.33 14.97
N GLU A 43 -3.64 6.00 15.12
CA GLU A 43 -2.60 6.97 15.52
C GLU A 43 -2.10 7.85 14.35
N MET A 44 -2.42 7.50 13.10
CA MET A 44 -2.00 8.22 11.90
C MET A 44 -3.01 9.30 11.50
N SER A 45 -2.50 10.41 10.95
CA SER A 45 -3.37 11.46 10.39
C SER A 45 -3.91 11.07 9.01
N GLU A 46 -5.00 11.71 8.58
CA GLU A 46 -5.55 11.50 7.23
C GLU A 46 -4.51 11.75 6.11
N ASP A 47 -3.55 12.65 6.35
CA ASP A 47 -2.44 12.92 5.44
C ASP A 47 -1.49 11.71 5.33
N ASP A 48 -1.12 11.08 6.44
CA ASP A 48 -0.31 9.85 6.45
C ASP A 48 -1.01 8.71 5.71
N ILE A 49 -2.32 8.55 5.93
CA ILE A 49 -3.14 7.55 5.23
C ILE A 49 -3.14 7.82 3.72
N ASN A 50 -3.28 9.09 3.31
CA ASN A 50 -3.20 9.48 1.91
C ASN A 50 -1.80 9.26 1.33
N HIS A 51 -0.75 9.48 2.11
CA HIS A 51 0.62 9.23 1.70
C HIS A 51 0.87 7.72 1.48
N ILE A 52 0.32 6.85 2.33
CA ILE A 52 0.33 5.40 2.13
C ILE A 52 -0.43 5.03 0.85
N LYS A 53 -1.63 5.59 0.61
CA LYS A 53 -2.38 5.38 -0.64
C LYS A 53 -1.57 5.77 -1.86
N TYR A 54 -0.88 6.90 -1.80
CA TYR A 54 -0.04 7.41 -2.87
C TYR A 54 1.17 6.50 -3.12
N ARG A 55 1.83 6.02 -2.06
CA ARG A 55 2.92 5.05 -2.15
C ARG A 55 2.46 3.73 -2.78
N ILE A 56 1.32 3.17 -2.35
CA ILE A 56 0.75 1.96 -2.95
C ILE A 56 0.46 2.19 -4.43
N SER A 57 -0.20 3.30 -4.79
CA SER A 57 -0.45 3.67 -6.19
C SER A 57 0.85 3.79 -6.98
N THR A 58 1.88 4.39 -6.39
CA THR A 58 3.20 4.59 -7.01
C THR A 58 3.92 3.26 -7.21
N LEU A 59 3.91 2.35 -6.24
CA LEU A 59 4.50 1.01 -6.36
C LEU A 59 3.77 0.18 -7.41
N LEU A 60 2.44 0.26 -7.45
CA LEU A 60 1.62 -0.38 -8.47
C LEU A 60 1.84 0.24 -9.86
N ALA A 61 2.08 1.55 -9.94
CA ALA A 61 2.36 2.28 -11.18
C ALA A 61 3.80 2.02 -11.68
N ARG A 62 4.78 1.92 -10.77
CA ARG A 62 6.22 1.72 -11.02
C ARG A 62 6.59 0.37 -11.65
N GLY A 63 5.60 -0.46 -11.99
CA GLY A 63 5.77 -1.46 -13.05
C GLY A 63 6.11 -0.85 -14.43
N CYS A 64 6.02 0.47 -14.60
CA CYS A 64 6.65 1.23 -15.68
C CYS A 64 7.46 2.37 -15.03
N GLY A 65 8.75 2.46 -15.33
CA GLY A 65 9.68 3.35 -14.63
C GLY A 65 9.31 4.82 -14.74
N CYS A 66 9.27 5.50 -13.59
CA CYS A 66 9.63 6.91 -13.48
C CYS A 66 10.28 7.13 -12.11
N GLY A 67 11.56 7.45 -12.18
CA GLY A 67 12.38 7.91 -11.07
C GLY A 67 11.90 9.26 -10.55
N ALA A 68 12.53 9.67 -9.46
CA ALA A 68 12.41 10.97 -8.84
C ALA A 68 12.28 12.12 -9.84
N LEU A 69 11.36 13.05 -9.56
CA LEU A 69 11.57 14.47 -9.81
C LEU A 69 11.12 15.23 -8.56
#